data_AF-A0A2K3J7A3-F1
#
_entry.id   AF-A0A2K3J7A3-F1
#
_cell.length_a   1.000
_cell.length_b   1.000
_cell.length_c   1.000
_cell.angle_alpha   90.00
_cell.angle_beta   90.00
_cell.angle_gamma   90.00
#
_symmetry.space_group_name_H-M   'P 1'
#
loop_
_entity.id
_entity.type
_entity.pdbx_description
1 polymer ?
#
loop_
_entity_poly.entity_id
_entity_poly.type
_entity_poly.pdbx_seq_one_letter_code
_entity_poly.pdbx_strand_id
1 'polypeptide(L)'
;MAIDRMKQASSLINRMKQSKQLVDGKKSAIFNPDIDIQIYKPRRGKHIFDVVPYYAGKFDTQVKPGVETYTYYYKSHRIGVNKTEVICPRLYGNPCPQCEELDSMNYDDNPDYFKDYGAKNRGLYNIIVLNSREEK
;
A
#
# COMPACT_ATOMS: atom_id res chain seq x y z
N MET A 1 24.08 -3.42 28.21
CA MET A 1 23.67 -4.83 28.09
C MET A 1 23.83 -5.24 26.64
N ALA A 2 24.65 -6.26 26.36
CA ALA A 2 24.82 -6.76 24.99
C ALA A 2 23.52 -7.47 24.56
N ILE A 3 23.00 -7.09 23.39
CA ILE A 3 21.80 -7.69 22.82
C ILE A 3 22.16 -9.08 22.29
N ASP A 4 21.55 -10.12 22.87
CA ASP A 4 21.66 -11.49 22.38
C ASP A 4 20.88 -11.64 21.06
N ARG A 5 21.61 -11.52 19.96
CA ARG A 5 21.07 -11.55 18.60
C ARG A 5 20.41 -12.90 18.26
N MET A 6 20.87 -14.01 18.85
CA MET A 6 20.29 -15.33 18.60
C MET A 6 18.93 -15.48 19.29
N LYS A 7 18.82 -14.95 20.51
CA LYS A 7 17.56 -14.93 21.26
C LYS A 7 16.52 -14.00 20.61
N GLN A 8 16.96 -12.89 20.01
CA GLN A 8 16.07 -12.02 19.22
C GLN A 8 15.62 -12.67 17.91
N ALA A 9 16.54 -13.30 17.16
CA ALA A 9 16.21 -13.97 15.91
C ALA A 9 15.20 -15.12 16.12
N SER A 10 15.41 -15.94 17.15
CA SER A 10 14.47 -17.03 17.50
C SER A 10 13.10 -16.51 17.95
N SER A 11 13.06 -15.43 18.74
CA SER A 11 11.81 -14.74 19.10
C SER A 11 11.07 -14.19 17.88
N LEU A 12 11.77 -13.58 16.93
CA LEU A 12 11.20 -13.07 15.67
C LEU A 12 10.61 -14.21 14.83
N ILE A 13 11.34 -15.31 14.65
CA ILE A 13 10.87 -16.48 13.90
C ILE A 13 9.61 -17.07 14.53
N ASN A 14 9.56 -17.16 15.86
CA ASN A 14 8.38 -17.68 16.57
C ASN A 14 7.16 -16.77 16.40
N ARG A 15 7.34 -15.45 16.45
CA ARG A 15 6.28 -14.48 16.16
C ARG A 15 5.81 -14.56 14.71
N MET A 16 6.72 -14.77 13.75
CA MET A 16 6.35 -14.97 12.34
C MET A 16 5.53 -16.25 12.14
N LYS A 17 5.89 -17.35 12.81
CA LYS A 17 5.13 -18.62 12.78
C LYS A 17 3.75 -18.48 13.40
N GLN A 18 3.64 -17.83 14.56
CA GLN A 18 2.36 -17.54 15.21
C GLN A 18 1.50 -16.63 14.33
N SER A 19 2.09 -15.57 13.78
CA SER A 19 1.40 -14.68 12.85
C SER A 19 0.85 -15.46 11.67
N LYS A 20 1.62 -16.37 11.06
CA LYS A 20 1.21 -17.24 9.95
C LYS A 20 0.08 -18.22 10.31
N GLN A 21 0.02 -18.69 11.56
CA GLN A 21 -1.03 -19.61 12.04
C GLN A 21 -2.35 -18.89 12.32
N LEU A 22 -2.32 -17.60 12.65
CA LEU A 22 -3.51 -16.78 12.91
C LEU A 22 -4.16 -16.22 11.63
N VAL A 23 -3.59 -16.51 10.45
CA VAL A 23 -4.01 -15.92 9.17
C VAL A 23 -5.13 -16.74 8.55
N ASP A 24 -6.34 -16.55 9.04
CA ASP A 24 -7.53 -16.83 8.23
C ASP A 24 -7.65 -15.67 7.21
N GLY A 25 -7.02 -15.87 6.05
CA GLY A 25 -6.44 -14.82 5.21
C GLY A 25 -7.40 -13.89 4.50
N LYS A 26 -7.91 -12.87 5.19
CA LYS A 26 -8.35 -11.64 4.53
C LYS A 26 -7.13 -10.79 4.17
N LYS A 27 -6.89 -10.61 2.88
CA LYS A 27 -6.02 -9.55 2.36
C LYS A 27 -6.58 -8.21 2.86
N SER A 28 -5.93 -7.62 3.86
CA SER A 28 -6.25 -6.29 4.37
C SER A 28 -6.07 -5.29 3.24
N ALA A 29 -7.17 -4.78 2.71
CA ALA A 29 -7.13 -3.58 1.88
C ALA A 29 -6.79 -2.38 2.78
N ILE A 30 -6.22 -1.32 2.21
CA ILE A 30 -5.94 -0.06 2.94
C ILE A 30 -7.20 0.75 3.29
N PHE A 31 -8.37 0.25 2.90
CA PHE A 31 -9.64 0.92 3.08
C PHE A 31 -10.23 0.61 4.44
N ASN A 32 -10.97 1.58 4.99
CA ASN A 32 -11.74 1.36 6.21
C ASN A 32 -12.77 0.24 5.96
N PRO A 33 -12.77 -0.84 6.77
CA PRO A 33 -13.72 -1.96 6.62
C PRO A 33 -15.18 -1.54 6.78
N ASP A 34 -15.45 -0.42 7.45
CA ASP A 34 -16.81 0.10 7.67
C ASP A 34 -17.40 0.79 6.43
N ILE A 35 -16.58 1.02 5.40
CA ILE A 35 -17.01 1.66 4.16
C ILE A 35 -17.16 0.58 3.09
N ASP A 36 -18.36 0.46 2.53
CA ASP A 36 -18.58 -0.38 1.37
C ASP A 36 -17.98 0.30 0.12
N ILE A 37 -16.84 -0.22 -0.33
CA ILE A 37 -16.12 0.27 -1.50
C ILE A 37 -16.10 -0.81 -2.57
N GLN A 38 -16.70 -0.51 -3.72
CA GLN A 38 -16.65 -1.38 -4.88
C GLN A 38 -15.30 -1.21 -5.60
N ILE A 39 -14.39 -2.17 -5.38
CA ILE A 39 -13.10 -2.20 -6.07
C ILE A 39 -13.26 -2.91 -7.42
N TYR A 40 -13.11 -2.16 -8.51
CA TYR A 40 -13.04 -2.75 -9.84
C TYR A 40 -11.75 -3.54 -10.04
N LYS A 41 -11.89 -4.79 -10.51
CA LYS A 41 -10.76 -5.68 -10.84
C LYS A 41 -10.88 -6.07 -12.32
N PRO A 42 -10.14 -5.39 -13.23
CA PRO A 42 -10.24 -5.70 -14.64
C PRO A 42 -9.84 -7.16 -14.89
N ARG A 43 -10.63 -7.86 -15.71
CA ARG A 43 -10.31 -9.21 -16.19
C ARG A 43 -9.38 -9.12 -17.41
N ARG A 44 -8.93 -10.25 -17.94
CA ARG A 44 -8.18 -10.27 -19.20
C ARG A 44 -9.08 -9.72 -20.32
N GLY A 45 -8.58 -8.79 -21.12
CA GLY A 45 -9.34 -8.17 -22.21
C GLY A 45 -9.09 -6.67 -22.31
N LYS A 46 -9.80 -6.02 -23.23
CA LYS A 46 -9.85 -4.55 -23.32
C LYS A 46 -10.95 -4.03 -22.39
N HIS A 47 -10.71 -2.86 -21.81
CA HIS A 47 -11.64 -2.22 -20.90
C HIS A 47 -11.70 -0.75 -21.24
N ILE A 48 -12.91 -0.22 -21.33
CA ILE A 48 -13.17 1.20 -21.49
C ILE A 48 -13.79 1.68 -20.18
N PHE A 49 -13.16 2.69 -19.59
CA PHE A 49 -13.63 3.34 -18.38
C PHE A 49 -13.38 4.84 -18.47
N ASP A 50 -14.30 5.60 -17.93
CA ASP A 50 -14.15 7.04 -17.74
C ASP A 50 -13.69 7.31 -16.31
N VAL A 51 -12.74 8.23 -16.17
CA VAL A 51 -12.26 8.68 -14.85
C VAL A 51 -13.09 9.89 -14.44
N VAL A 52 -13.77 9.77 -13.29
CA VAL A 52 -14.62 10.82 -12.74
C VAL A 52 -13.78 11.72 -11.82
N PRO A 53 -13.79 13.05 -12.03
CA PRO A 53 -13.10 13.96 -11.14
C PRO A 53 -13.73 13.98 -9.75
N TYR A 54 -12.93 14.39 -8.77
CA TYR A 54 -13.37 14.63 -7.41
C TYR A 54 -12.71 15.90 -6.86
N TYR A 55 -13.33 16.51 -5.86
CA TYR A 55 -12.71 17.61 -5.13
C TYR A 55 -11.78 17.06 -4.05
N ALA A 56 -10.52 17.48 -4.09
CA ALA A 56 -9.51 17.04 -3.13
C ALA A 56 -9.92 17.38 -1.70
N GLY A 57 -9.79 16.39 -0.81
CA GLY A 57 -10.00 16.57 0.62
C GLY A 57 -8.76 17.13 1.33
N LYS A 58 -8.89 17.38 2.64
CA LYS A 58 -7.79 17.87 3.48
C LYS A 58 -6.57 16.94 3.58
N PHE A 59 -6.74 15.67 3.24
CA PHE A 59 -5.71 14.63 3.33
C PHE A 59 -5.09 14.28 1.98
N ASP A 60 -5.45 15.00 0.91
CA ASP A 60 -4.71 14.90 -0.34
C ASP A 60 -3.37 15.62 -0.19
N THR A 61 -2.28 14.90 -0.43
CA THR A 61 -0.92 15.42 -0.23
C THR A 61 -0.36 16.09 -1.48
N GLN A 62 -0.99 15.88 -2.64
CA GLN A 62 -0.55 16.42 -3.92
C GLN A 62 -1.40 17.61 -4.35
N VAL A 63 -2.68 17.64 -3.95
CA VAL A 63 -3.65 18.62 -4.43
C VAL A 63 -4.23 19.41 -3.25
N LYS A 64 -4.39 20.72 -3.43
CA LYS A 64 -4.98 21.59 -2.39
C LYS A 64 -6.46 21.22 -2.15
N PRO A 65 -6.95 21.32 -0.91
CA PRO A 65 -8.35 21.02 -0.62
C PRO A 65 -9.31 21.89 -1.45
N GLY A 66 -10.37 21.27 -1.98
CA GLY A 66 -11.37 21.92 -2.83
C GLY A 66 -10.98 22.08 -4.29
N VAL A 67 -9.75 21.72 -4.69
CA VAL A 67 -9.35 21.70 -6.10
C VAL A 67 -9.78 20.38 -6.73
N GLU A 68 -10.31 20.46 -7.96
CA GLU A 68 -10.69 19.30 -8.74
C GLU A 68 -9.45 18.51 -9.19
N THR A 69 -9.51 17.19 -9.06
CA THR A 69 -8.46 16.27 -9.52
C THR A 69 -9.09 14.93 -9.92
N TYR A 70 -8.33 14.13 -10.67
CA TYR A 70 -8.76 12.83 -11.19
C TYR A 70 -8.08 11.66 -10.49
N THR A 71 -7.09 11.92 -9.62
CA THR A 71 -6.26 10.86 -9.05
C THR A 71 -5.80 11.18 -7.64
N TYR A 72 -6.04 10.24 -6.74
CA TYR A 72 -5.49 10.26 -5.40
C TYR A 72 -4.20 9.46 -5.35
N TYR A 73 -3.06 10.12 -5.15
CA TYR A 73 -1.78 9.47 -5.03
C TYR A 73 -1.44 9.16 -3.57
N TYR A 74 -1.03 7.92 -3.33
CA TYR A 74 -0.55 7.50 -2.02
C TYR A 74 0.67 6.58 -2.16
N LYS A 75 1.44 6.49 -1.07
CA LYS A 75 2.56 5.57 -0.93
C LYS A 75 2.17 4.46 0.03
N SER A 76 2.48 3.21 -0.31
CA SER A 76 2.21 2.07 0.57
C SER A 76 3.44 1.19 0.77
N HIS A 77 3.52 0.58 1.95
CA HIS A 77 4.46 -0.48 2.26
C HIS A 77 3.73 -1.82 2.35
N ARG A 78 4.42 -2.90 2.02
CA ARG A 78 3.96 -4.26 2.31
C ARG A 78 4.76 -4.79 3.49
N ILE A 79 4.09 -5.00 4.62
CA ILE A 79 4.73 -5.37 5.87
C ILE A 79 4.36 -6.81 6.28
N GLY A 80 5.34 -7.52 6.81
CA GLY A 80 5.18 -8.84 7.42
C GLY A 80 4.98 -9.97 6.41
N VAL A 81 4.81 -11.18 6.94
CA VAL A 81 4.67 -12.42 6.16
C VAL A 81 3.43 -12.41 5.26
N ASN A 82 2.40 -11.67 5.65
CA ASN A 82 1.14 -11.56 4.93
C ASN A 82 1.17 -10.49 3.82
N LYS A 83 2.28 -9.75 3.72
CA LYS A 83 2.44 -8.63 2.80
C LYS A 83 1.27 -7.64 2.93
N THR A 84 0.85 -7.38 4.17
CA THR A 84 -0.23 -6.46 4.48
C THR A 84 0.13 -5.08 3.96
N GLU A 85 -0.75 -4.49 3.16
CA GLU A 85 -0.53 -3.17 2.61
C GLU A 85 -0.92 -2.12 3.66
N VAL A 86 0.01 -1.23 3.98
CA VAL A 86 -0.20 -0.11 4.90
C VAL A 86 0.22 1.19 4.22
N ILE A 87 -0.48 2.29 4.54
CA ILE A 87 -0.12 3.60 4.00
C ILE A 87 1.17 4.08 4.67
N CYS A 88 2.10 4.61 3.87
CA CYS A 88 3.36 5.15 4.36
C CYS A 88 3.09 6.42 5.20
N PRO A 89 3.46 6.46 6.49
CA PRO A 89 3.22 7.62 7.35
C PRO A 89 4.02 8.85 6.92
N ARG A 90 5.17 8.65 6.24
CA ARG A 90 6.00 9.73 5.68
C ARG A 90 5.25 10.59 4.66
N LEU A 91 4.23 10.02 4.00
CA LEU A 91 3.34 10.78 3.11
C LEU A 91 2.67 11.95 3.83
N TYR A 92 2.38 11.80 5.12
CA TYR A 92 1.71 12.80 5.95
C TYR A 92 2.67 13.49 6.94
N GLY A 93 3.98 13.48 6.65
CA GLY A 93 4.99 14.11 7.50
C GLY A 93 5.31 13.37 8.80
N ASN A 94 4.82 12.14 8.98
CA ASN A 94 5.12 11.33 10.16
C ASN A 94 6.36 10.43 9.94
N PRO A 95 7.11 10.09 11.00
CA PRO A 95 8.27 9.20 10.89
C PRO A 95 7.87 7.81 10.39
N CYS A 96 8.76 7.19 9.61
CA CYS A 96 8.52 5.89 9.00
C CYS A 96 9.77 5.02 9.14
N PRO A 97 9.77 4.02 10.06
CA PRO A 97 10.96 3.22 10.34
C PRO A 97 11.57 2.54 9.10
N GLN A 98 10.72 2.07 8.19
CA GLN A 98 11.16 1.42 6.96
C GLN A 98 11.79 2.40 5.97
N CYS A 99 11.26 3.62 5.87
CA CYS A 99 11.89 4.66 5.05
C CYS A 99 13.18 5.18 5.69
N GLU A 100 13.26 5.28 7.01
CA GLU A 100 14.47 5.69 7.73
C GLU A 100 15.60 4.67 7.53
N GLU A 101 15.28 3.39 7.60
CA GLU A 101 16.24 2.32 7.30
C GLU A 101 16.71 2.38 5.84
N LEU A 102 15.79 2.56 4.89
CA LEU A 102 16.14 2.71 3.47
C LEU A 102 16.99 3.97 3.21
N ASP A 103 16.71 5.08 3.87
CA ASP A 103 17.50 6.31 3.76
C ASP A 103 18.93 6.12 4.29
N SER A 104 19.15 5.16 5.21
CA SER A 104 20.47 4.81 5.74
C SER A 104 21.27 3.84 4.86
N MET A 105 20.62 3.26 3.85
CA MET A 105 21.24 2.30 2.92
C MET A 105 21.63 2.99 1.61
N ASN A 106 22.70 2.50 1.00
CA ASN A 106 23.03 2.88 -0.37
C ASN A 106 22.21 2.03 -1.35
N TYR A 107 21.55 2.70 -2.29
CA TYR A 107 20.74 2.07 -3.32
C TYR A 107 21.56 1.13 -4.21
N ASP A 108 22.73 1.58 -4.63
CA ASP A 108 23.57 0.85 -5.59
C ASP A 108 24.07 -0.48 -5.03
N ASP A 109 24.28 -0.54 -3.71
CA ASP A 109 24.74 -1.74 -3.01
C ASP A 109 23.59 -2.73 -2.73
N ASN A 110 22.33 -2.27 -2.72
CA ASN A 110 21.18 -3.06 -2.29
C ASN A 110 19.91 -2.89 -3.18
N PRO A 111 20.02 -2.92 -4.52
CA PRO A 111 18.90 -2.55 -5.41
C PRO A 111 17.65 -3.42 -5.21
N ASP A 112 17.83 -4.71 -4.93
CA ASP A 112 16.73 -5.64 -4.67
C ASP A 112 15.99 -5.31 -3.36
N TYR A 113 16.71 -4.83 -2.34
CA TYR A 113 16.09 -4.42 -1.08
C TYR A 113 15.17 -3.21 -1.28
N PHE A 114 15.61 -2.20 -2.03
CA PHE A 114 14.77 -1.06 -2.39
C PHE A 114 13.58 -1.46 -3.28
N LYS A 115 13.77 -2.46 -4.16
CA LYS A 115 12.70 -2.99 -4.98
C LYS A 115 11.64 -3.73 -4.17
N ASP A 116 12.03 -4.51 -3.17
CA ASP A 116 11.08 -5.32 -2.41
C ASP A 116 10.46 -4.57 -1.22
N TYR A 117 11.25 -3.75 -0.54
CA TYR A 117 10.85 -3.05 0.69
C TYR A 117 10.62 -1.55 0.49
N GLY A 118 11.01 -0.97 -0.64
CA GLY A 118 10.70 0.43 -0.94
C GLY A 118 9.20 0.70 -0.97
N ALA A 119 8.80 1.85 -0.42
CA ALA A 119 7.42 2.34 -0.54
C ALA A 119 7.02 2.38 -2.01
N LYS A 120 5.83 1.89 -2.35
CA LYS A 120 5.33 1.91 -3.72
C LYS A 120 4.34 3.04 -3.92
N ASN A 121 4.53 3.79 -5.00
CA ASN A 121 3.55 4.77 -5.45
C ASN A 121 2.32 4.03 -6.00
N ARG A 122 1.14 4.55 -5.64
CA ARG A 122 -0.17 4.04 -6.02
C ARG A 122 -1.07 5.21 -6.38
N GLY A 123 -2.00 4.97 -7.28
CA GLY A 123 -3.06 5.91 -7.65
C GLY A 123 -4.43 5.26 -7.45
N LEU A 124 -5.37 6.01 -6.88
CA LEU A 124 -6.79 5.68 -6.89
C LEU A 124 -7.53 6.61 -7.82
N TYR A 125 -8.51 6.04 -8.51
CA TYR A 125 -9.35 6.71 -9.48
C TYR A 125 -10.80 6.37 -9.17
N ASN A 126 -11.68 7.36 -9.21
CA ASN A 126 -13.10 7.10 -9.33
C ASN A 126 -13.37 6.82 -10.80
N ILE A 127 -14.01 5.69 -11.10
CA ILE A 127 -14.24 5.28 -12.48
C ILE A 127 -15.69 4.90 -12.72
N ILE A 128 -16.15 5.16 -13.94
CA ILE A 128 -17.36 4.57 -14.50
C ILE A 128 -16.92 3.56 -15.55
N VAL A 129 -17.32 2.30 -15.36
CA VAL A 129 -17.01 1.24 -16.33
C VAL A 129 -18.04 1.30 -17.44
N LEU A 130 -17.59 1.58 -18.66
CA LEU A 130 -18.46 1.71 -19.84
C LEU A 130 -18.61 0.41 -20.62
N ASN A 131 -17.90 -0.65 -20.24
CA ASN A 131 -18.07 -1.95 -20.86
C ASN A 131 -19.53 -2.40 -20.70
N SER A 132 -20.28 -2.36 -21.81
CA SER A 132 -21.58 -3.01 -21.89
C SER A 132 -21.37 -4.50 -21.62
N ARG A 133 -22.37 -5.16 -21.03
CA ARG A 133 -22.37 -6.61 -20.75
C ARG A 133 -22.27 -7.49 -22.01
N GLU A 134 -21.97 -6.93 -23.19
CA GLU A 134 -22.03 -7.57 -24.49
C GLU A 134 -20.65 -7.86 -25.12
N GLU A 135 -19.53 -7.43 -24.53
CA GLU A 135 -18.22 -7.95 -24.93
C GLU A 135 -17.94 -9.28 -24.21
N LYS A 136 -18.60 -10.34 -24.68
CA LYS A 136 -18.27 -11.74 -24.37
C LYS A 136 -17.20 -12.28 -25.31
#